data_AF-A0A7X9CNG1-F1
#
_entry.id   AF-A0A7X9CNG1-F1
#
_cell.length_a   1.000
_cell.length_b   1.000
_cell.length_c   1.000
_cell.angle_alpha   90.00
_cell.angle_beta   90.00
_cell.angle_gamma   90.00
#
_symmetry.space_group_name_H-M   'P 1'
#
loop_
_entity.id
_entity.type
_entity.pdbx_description
1 polymer ?
#
loop_
_entity_poly.entity_id
_entity_poly.type
_entity_poly.pdbx_seq_one_letter_code
_entity_poly.pdbx_strand_id
1 'polypeptide(L)'
;MIKQRKKLSVRKMAIVGVLGGLSIALGLTPLGFIPVGPTRATIMHIPVIIGGILEGPLVGGLIGLIFGLSSIFQAATNPTPVSFVFLNPLVSVLPRVLIGIVAHYVYKGAKNLGENKTLGLFRLLWIGIIFYLSYGIYNGIKLDNGIGAIITNIILIALTLIFGIYGQKKLKGNANSVVIAAILGTLTNTVGVLSMIYFIHGEKFVKGLGQNPDMARKIIFGIGITNGIPEIIIGTIIVTNVVAALNNRVK
;
A
#
# COMPACT_ATOMS: atom_id res chain seq x y z
N MET A 1 -31.59 29.15 5.71
CA MET A 1 -31.35 27.91 4.93
C MET A 1 -30.00 27.30 5.31
N ILE A 2 -29.99 26.21 6.07
CA ILE A 2 -28.77 25.43 6.32
C ILE A 2 -28.43 24.72 5.00
N LYS A 3 -27.42 25.19 4.28
CA LYS A 3 -26.94 24.57 3.04
C LYS A 3 -26.37 23.19 3.41
N GLN A 4 -27.19 22.14 3.37
CA GLN A 4 -26.73 20.77 3.58
C GLN A 4 -25.61 20.49 2.57
N ARG A 5 -24.36 20.46 3.03
CA ARG A 5 -23.24 20.01 2.20
C ARG A 5 -23.51 18.54 1.87
N LYS A 6 -23.97 18.26 0.63
CA LYS A 6 -24.14 16.88 0.16
C LYS A 6 -22.84 16.11 0.39
N LYS A 7 -22.92 14.98 1.09
CA LYS A 7 -21.75 14.15 1.44
C LYS A 7 -20.97 13.69 0.19
N LEU A 8 -21.66 13.54 -0.94
CA LEU A 8 -21.13 13.30 -2.27
C LEU A 8 -21.50 14.47 -3.19
N SER A 9 -20.50 15.25 -3.63
CA SER A 9 -20.66 16.24 -4.68
C SER A 9 -20.37 15.62 -6.04
N VAL A 10 -20.79 16.30 -7.13
CA VAL A 10 -20.47 15.87 -8.51
C VAL A 10 -18.96 15.67 -8.69
N ARG A 11 -18.15 16.59 -8.15
CA ARG A 11 -16.68 16.47 -8.13
C ARG A 11 -16.21 15.20 -7.43
N LYS A 12 -16.77 14.86 -6.26
CA LYS A 12 -16.40 13.63 -5.53
C LYS A 12 -16.77 12.37 -6.30
N MET A 13 -17.95 12.35 -6.95
CA MET A 13 -18.36 11.23 -7.79
C MET A 13 -17.44 11.08 -9.01
N ALA A 14 -17.06 12.19 -9.65
CA ALA A 14 -16.09 12.17 -10.75
C ALA A 14 -14.72 11.63 -10.30
N ILE A 15 -14.24 12.04 -9.12
CA ILE A 15 -12.97 11.53 -8.56
C ILE A 15 -13.06 10.03 -8.24
N VAL A 16 -14.18 9.56 -7.68
CA VAL A 16 -14.41 8.11 -7.48
C VAL A 16 -14.37 7.37 -8.82
N GLY A 17 -15.01 7.91 -9.86
CA GLY A 17 -14.99 7.30 -11.20
C GLY A 17 -13.59 7.24 -11.81
N VAL A 18 -12.84 8.36 -11.78
CA VAL A 18 -11.49 8.43 -12.36
C VAL A 18 -10.49 7.56 -11.59
N LEU A 19 -10.43 7.69 -10.25
CA LEU A 19 -9.48 6.91 -9.44
C LEU A 19 -9.91 5.44 -9.30
N GLY A 20 -11.21 5.16 -9.31
CA GLY A 20 -11.74 3.80 -9.38
C GLY A 20 -11.42 3.13 -10.71
N GLY A 21 -11.63 3.83 -11.83
CA GLY A 21 -11.23 3.38 -13.16
C GLY A 21 -9.73 3.14 -13.28
N LEU A 22 -8.91 4.04 -12.73
CA LEU A 22 -7.46 3.86 -12.64
C LEU A 22 -7.08 2.61 -11.82
N SER A 23 -7.78 2.35 -10.71
CA SER A 23 -7.55 1.15 -9.89
C SER A 23 -7.86 -0.13 -10.67
N ILE A 24 -8.94 -0.14 -11.44
CA ILE A 24 -9.30 -1.26 -12.33
C ILE A 24 -8.23 -1.43 -13.42
N ALA A 25 -7.83 -0.34 -14.07
CA ALA A 25 -6.82 -0.39 -15.14
C ALA A 25 -5.47 -0.90 -14.62
N LEU A 26 -5.03 -0.47 -13.45
CA LEU A 26 -3.81 -0.98 -12.81
C LEU A 26 -3.91 -2.46 -12.45
N GLY A 27 -5.10 -2.95 -12.08
CA GLY A 27 -5.30 -4.38 -11.81
C GLY A 27 -5.31 -5.24 -13.07
N LEU A 28 -6.06 -4.83 -14.08
CA LEU A 28 -6.18 -5.58 -15.34
C LEU A 28 -4.93 -5.53 -16.22
N THR A 29 -4.01 -4.59 -15.95
CA THR A 29 -2.76 -4.46 -16.70
C THR A 29 -1.55 -4.87 -15.85
N PRO A 30 -0.42 -5.26 -16.46
CA PRO A 30 0.82 -5.54 -15.73
C PRO A 30 1.38 -4.33 -14.96
N LEU A 31 0.86 -3.13 -15.22
CA LEU A 31 1.35 -1.87 -14.62
C LEU A 31 1.08 -1.80 -13.11
N GLY A 32 0.10 -2.54 -12.59
CA GLY A 32 -0.19 -2.61 -11.16
C GLY A 32 0.90 -3.31 -10.32
N PHE A 33 1.92 -3.88 -10.96
CA PHE A 33 2.97 -4.65 -10.33
C PHE A 33 4.36 -4.22 -10.80
N ILE A 34 5.18 -3.70 -9.89
CA ILE A 34 6.56 -3.36 -10.17
C ILE A 34 7.44 -4.54 -9.73
N PRO A 35 8.21 -5.16 -10.66
CA PRO A 35 9.12 -6.23 -10.30
C PRO A 35 10.29 -5.68 -9.47
N VAL A 36 10.50 -6.25 -8.28
CA VAL A 36 11.57 -5.89 -7.34
C VAL A 36 12.23 -7.19 -6.88
N GLY A 37 13.29 -7.57 -7.58
CA GLY A 37 14.00 -8.82 -7.35
C GLY A 37 13.08 -10.04 -7.53
N PRO A 38 13.01 -10.95 -6.55
CA PRO A 38 12.15 -12.15 -6.62
C PRO A 38 10.66 -11.86 -6.37
N THR A 39 10.28 -10.62 -6.06
CA THR A 39 8.91 -10.24 -5.68
C THR A 39 8.31 -9.19 -6.60
N ARG A 40 6.97 -9.05 -6.56
CA ARG A 40 6.23 -8.04 -7.32
C ARG A 40 5.55 -7.09 -6.34
N ALA A 41 6.01 -5.85 -6.27
CA ALA A 41 5.40 -4.82 -5.45
C ALA A 41 4.09 -4.35 -6.10
N THR A 42 2.98 -4.34 -5.35
CA THR A 42 1.73 -3.78 -5.87
C THR A 42 1.66 -2.26 -5.76
N ILE A 43 1.10 -1.61 -6.77
CA ILE A 43 0.75 -0.19 -6.76
C ILE A 43 -0.75 0.06 -6.89
N MET A 44 -1.56 -1.00 -6.92
CA MET A 44 -3.00 -0.91 -7.21
C MET A 44 -3.81 -0.18 -6.13
N HIS A 45 -3.32 -0.16 -4.89
CA HIS A 45 -3.98 0.53 -3.77
C HIS A 45 -3.72 2.03 -3.72
N ILE A 46 -2.78 2.54 -4.52
CA ILE A 46 -2.37 3.94 -4.50
C ILE A 46 -3.51 4.92 -4.82
N PRO A 47 -4.38 4.69 -5.84
CA PRO A 47 -5.51 5.58 -6.09
C PRO A 47 -6.49 5.65 -4.91
N VAL A 48 -6.65 4.56 -4.15
CA VAL A 48 -7.48 4.50 -2.94
C VAL A 48 -6.93 5.43 -1.86
N ILE A 49 -5.61 5.38 -1.63
CA ILE A 49 -4.92 6.26 -0.67
C ILE A 49 -5.08 7.72 -1.08
N ILE A 50 -4.82 8.05 -2.35
CA ILE A 50 -4.93 9.42 -2.87
C ILE A 50 -6.36 9.94 -2.69
N GLY A 51 -7.37 9.15 -3.06
CA GLY A 51 -8.77 9.52 -2.88
C GLY A 51 -9.16 9.74 -1.41
N GLY A 52 -8.65 8.91 -0.50
CA GLY A 52 -8.85 9.06 0.94
C GLY A 52 -8.23 10.34 1.51
N ILE A 53 -6.99 10.64 1.11
CA ILE A 53 -6.26 11.85 1.54
C ILE A 53 -6.95 13.12 1.02
N LEU A 54 -7.33 13.15 -0.27
CA LEU A 54 -7.83 14.36 -0.92
C LEU A 54 -9.30 14.67 -0.62
N GLU A 55 -10.18 13.67 -0.67
CA GLU A 55 -11.63 13.89 -0.69
C GLU A 55 -12.39 13.33 0.52
N GLY A 56 -11.70 12.57 1.38
CA GLY A 56 -12.27 12.05 2.62
C GLY A 56 -12.42 10.53 2.66
N PRO A 57 -12.81 9.98 3.83
CA PRO A 57 -12.85 8.54 4.06
C PRO A 57 -13.94 7.85 3.22
N LEU A 58 -15.05 8.55 2.92
CA LEU A 58 -16.11 8.04 2.06
C LEU A 58 -15.64 7.84 0.62
N VAL A 59 -14.89 8.80 0.06
CA VAL A 59 -14.37 8.71 -1.31
C VAL A 59 -13.29 7.63 -1.40
N GLY A 60 -12.35 7.62 -0.46
CA GLY A 60 -11.36 6.55 -0.37
C GLY A 60 -12.01 5.17 -0.24
N GLY A 61 -13.01 5.02 0.64
CA GLY A 61 -13.74 3.77 0.82
C GLY A 61 -14.46 3.29 -0.45
N LEU A 62 -15.11 4.20 -1.20
CA LEU A 62 -15.76 3.87 -2.46
C LEU A 62 -14.77 3.44 -3.55
N ILE A 63 -13.62 4.10 -3.66
CA ILE A 63 -12.55 3.67 -4.58
C ILE A 63 -12.01 2.30 -4.15
N GLY A 64 -11.84 2.08 -2.84
CA GLY A 64 -11.46 0.80 -2.26
C GLY A 64 -12.48 -0.31 -2.56
N LEU A 65 -13.77 0.00 -2.53
CA LEU A 65 -14.84 -0.94 -2.92
C LEU A 65 -14.70 -1.34 -4.39
N ILE A 66 -14.52 -0.37 -5.29
CA ILE A 66 -14.30 -0.61 -6.72
C ILE A 66 -13.07 -1.50 -6.93
N PHE A 67 -11.96 -1.18 -6.25
CA PHE A 67 -10.74 -1.97 -6.33
C PHE A 67 -10.93 -3.41 -5.80
N GLY A 68 -11.65 -3.58 -4.68
CA GLY A 68 -11.95 -4.89 -4.12
C GLY A 68 -12.81 -5.74 -5.05
N LEU A 69 -13.87 -5.16 -5.62
CA LEU A 69 -14.72 -5.84 -6.61
C LEU A 69 -13.96 -6.20 -7.87
N SER A 70 -13.08 -5.31 -8.35
CA SER A 70 -12.18 -5.59 -9.46
C SER A 70 -11.22 -6.75 -9.15
N SER A 71 -10.76 -6.89 -7.89
CA SER A 71 -9.92 -8.00 -7.46
C SER A 71 -10.66 -9.34 -7.51
N ILE A 72 -11.95 -9.37 -7.14
CA ILE A 72 -12.80 -10.56 -7.31
C ILE A 72 -12.95 -10.90 -8.79
N PHE A 73 -13.27 -9.92 -9.62
CA PHE A 73 -13.44 -10.10 -11.06
C PHE A 73 -12.17 -10.66 -11.72
N GLN A 74 -11.01 -10.15 -11.35
CA GLN A 74 -9.72 -10.65 -11.82
C GLN A 74 -9.44 -12.08 -11.36
N ALA A 75 -9.74 -12.40 -10.09
CA ALA A 75 -9.55 -13.75 -9.56
C ALA A 75 -10.45 -14.79 -10.24
N ALA A 76 -11.62 -14.37 -10.74
CA ALA A 76 -12.54 -15.20 -11.49
C ALA A 76 -12.17 -15.36 -12.97
N THR A 77 -11.64 -14.31 -13.61
CA THR A 77 -11.31 -14.32 -15.05
C THR A 77 -9.91 -14.83 -15.37
N ASN A 78 -8.94 -14.62 -14.48
CA ASN A 78 -7.56 -15.09 -14.63
C ASN A 78 -7.15 -15.93 -13.40
N PRO A 79 -7.65 -17.18 -13.28
CA PRO A 79 -7.42 -17.98 -12.09
C PRO A 79 -5.95 -18.41 -11.96
N THR A 80 -5.46 -18.36 -10.72
CA THR A 80 -4.15 -18.89 -10.32
C THR A 80 -4.35 -19.90 -9.20
N PRO A 81 -3.36 -20.74 -8.85
CA PRO A 81 -3.49 -21.71 -7.75
C PRO A 81 -3.90 -21.12 -6.41
N VAL A 82 -3.68 -19.81 -6.21
CA VAL A 82 -4.05 -19.06 -5.01
C VAL A 82 -5.21 -18.10 -5.22
N SER A 83 -5.77 -17.94 -6.43
CA SER A 83 -6.80 -16.92 -6.70
C SER A 83 -8.11 -17.15 -5.94
N PHE A 84 -8.38 -18.40 -5.53
CA PHE A 84 -9.57 -18.76 -4.75
C PHE A 84 -9.70 -17.95 -3.45
N VAL A 85 -8.59 -17.51 -2.83
CA VAL A 85 -8.65 -16.69 -1.61
C VAL A 85 -9.24 -15.31 -1.87
N PHE A 86 -9.08 -14.77 -3.08
CA PHE A 86 -9.56 -13.45 -3.46
C PHE A 86 -11.03 -13.45 -3.91
N LEU A 87 -11.62 -14.63 -4.15
CA LEU A 87 -13.06 -14.75 -4.41
C LEU A 87 -13.89 -14.46 -3.15
N ASN A 88 -13.30 -14.62 -1.96
CA ASN A 88 -13.96 -14.26 -0.71
C ASN A 88 -13.98 -12.72 -0.54
N PRO A 89 -15.16 -12.06 -0.51
CA PRO A 89 -15.25 -10.61 -0.38
C PRO A 89 -14.64 -10.06 0.91
N LEU A 90 -14.58 -10.86 1.98
CA LEU A 90 -13.89 -10.46 3.20
C LEU A 90 -12.41 -10.27 2.92
N VAL A 91 -11.77 -11.22 2.23
CA VAL A 91 -10.34 -11.14 1.91
C VAL A 91 -10.07 -10.05 0.86
N SER A 92 -10.94 -9.87 -0.14
CA SER A 92 -10.69 -8.99 -1.29
C SER A 92 -11.25 -7.58 -1.18
N VAL A 93 -12.38 -7.36 -0.52
CA VAL A 93 -13.06 -6.05 -0.47
C VAL A 93 -12.77 -5.32 0.84
N LEU A 94 -12.89 -6.00 1.97
CA LEU A 94 -12.82 -5.34 3.28
C LEU A 94 -11.47 -4.62 3.51
N PRO A 95 -10.29 -5.24 3.30
CA PRO A 95 -9.02 -4.52 3.41
C PRO A 95 -8.96 -3.30 2.49
N ARG A 96 -9.51 -3.37 1.28
CA ARG A 96 -9.41 -2.31 0.28
C ARG A 96 -10.23 -1.08 0.64
N VAL A 97 -11.43 -1.29 1.17
CA VAL A 97 -12.25 -0.20 1.72
C VAL A 97 -11.55 0.45 2.92
N LEU A 98 -10.94 -0.37 3.78
CA LEU A 98 -10.21 0.11 4.96
C LEU A 98 -9.00 0.97 4.60
N ILE A 99 -8.28 0.69 3.51
CA ILE A 99 -7.14 1.52 3.05
C ILE A 99 -7.53 3.00 2.96
N GLY A 100 -8.64 3.31 2.29
CA GLY A 100 -9.06 4.69 2.07
C GLY A 100 -9.52 5.38 3.35
N ILE A 101 -10.16 4.63 4.25
CA ILE A 101 -10.61 5.12 5.56
C ILE A 101 -9.40 5.40 6.46
N VAL A 102 -8.48 4.44 6.57
CA VAL A 102 -7.27 4.55 7.39
C VAL A 102 -6.38 5.67 6.87
N ALA A 103 -6.12 5.74 5.56
CA ALA A 103 -5.31 6.80 4.97
C ALA A 103 -5.84 8.20 5.31
N HIS A 104 -7.17 8.39 5.28
CA HIS A 104 -7.76 9.68 5.66
C HIS A 104 -7.55 10.03 7.13
N TYR A 105 -7.88 9.11 8.05
CA TYR A 105 -7.78 9.39 9.48
C TYR A 105 -6.33 9.53 9.94
N VAL A 106 -5.42 8.74 9.37
CA VAL A 106 -3.98 8.87 9.60
C VAL A 106 -3.50 10.23 9.10
N TYR A 107 -3.86 10.64 7.88
CA TYR A 107 -3.48 11.95 7.35
C TYR A 107 -3.96 13.09 8.25
N LYS A 108 -5.23 13.04 8.66
CA LYS A 108 -5.83 14.05 9.56
C LYS A 108 -5.15 14.06 10.93
N GLY A 109 -4.89 12.89 11.52
CA GLY A 109 -4.21 12.75 12.80
C GLY A 109 -2.76 13.27 12.73
N ALA A 110 -2.01 12.85 11.72
CA ALA A 110 -0.64 13.29 11.49
C ALA A 110 -0.53 14.79 11.21
N LYS A 111 -1.54 15.40 10.58
CA LYS A 111 -1.62 16.86 10.40
C LYS A 111 -1.89 17.58 11.73
N ASN A 112 -2.70 17.01 12.61
CA ASN A 112 -3.03 17.59 13.91
C ASN A 112 -1.91 17.46 14.96
N LEU A 113 -0.98 16.51 14.80
CA LEU A 113 0.14 16.27 15.73
C LEU A 113 1.23 17.35 15.72
N GLY A 114 1.22 18.25 14.73
CA GLY A 114 2.22 19.30 14.57
C GLY A 114 3.49 18.83 13.86
N GLU A 115 4.14 19.74 13.13
CA GLU A 115 5.20 19.44 12.17
C GLU A 115 6.40 18.68 12.79
N ASN A 116 6.82 19.07 14.00
CA ASN A 116 7.96 18.45 14.69
C ASN A 116 7.72 16.98 15.08
N LYS A 117 6.52 16.65 15.59
CA LYS A 117 6.18 15.27 15.97
C LYS A 117 6.00 14.39 14.73
N THR A 118 5.40 14.95 13.68
CA THR A 118 5.21 14.27 12.40
C THR A 118 6.54 14.00 11.70
N LEU A 119 7.50 14.93 11.78
CA LEU A 119 8.89 14.71 11.35
C LEU A 119 9.59 13.61 12.16
N GLY A 120 9.41 13.60 13.48
CA GLY A 120 9.94 12.54 14.34
C GLY A 120 9.42 11.15 13.97
N LEU A 121 8.10 11.03 13.76
CA LEU A 121 7.47 9.78 13.35
C LEU A 121 7.97 9.31 11.97
N PHE A 122 8.09 10.25 11.02
CA PHE A 122 8.68 9.97 9.71
C PHE A 122 10.10 9.40 9.85
N ARG A 123 10.98 10.07 10.60
CA ARG A 123 12.37 9.61 10.79
C ARG A 123 12.43 8.22 11.43
N LEU A 124 11.59 7.97 12.45
CA LEU A 124 11.51 6.68 13.11
C LEU A 124 11.11 5.56 12.13
N LEU A 125 10.10 5.79 11.30
CA LEU A 125 9.65 4.83 10.29
C LEU A 125 10.75 4.53 9.27
N TRP A 126 11.43 5.56 8.76
CA TRP A 126 12.53 5.38 7.81
C TRP A 126 13.74 4.67 8.40
N ILE A 127 14.12 4.98 9.65
CA ILE A 127 15.18 4.26 10.37
C ILE A 127 14.80 2.78 10.52
N GLY A 128 13.53 2.48 10.86
CA GLY A 128 13.04 1.12 10.95
C GLY A 128 13.15 0.35 9.62
N ILE A 129 12.78 0.98 8.50
CA ILE A 129 12.90 0.39 7.16
C ILE A 129 14.38 0.14 6.82
N ILE A 130 15.26 1.12 7.05
CA ILE A 130 16.70 0.98 6.79
C ILE A 130 17.28 -0.15 7.64
N PHE A 131 16.99 -0.18 8.94
CA PHE A 131 17.47 -1.22 9.84
C PHE A 131 17.03 -2.62 9.38
N TYR A 132 15.77 -2.78 9.01
CA TYR A 132 15.26 -4.05 8.49
C TYR A 132 15.98 -4.45 7.19
N LEU A 133 16.15 -3.53 6.23
CA LEU A 133 16.82 -3.83 4.96
C LEU A 133 18.30 -4.18 5.18
N SER A 134 18.98 -3.50 6.10
CA SER A 134 20.35 -3.83 6.50
C SER A 134 20.44 -5.21 7.15
N TYR A 135 19.49 -5.57 8.00
CA TYR A 135 19.39 -6.93 8.56
C TYR A 135 19.10 -7.99 7.49
N GLY A 136 18.30 -7.65 6.47
CA GLY A 136 18.06 -8.47 5.30
C GLY A 136 19.34 -8.77 4.51
N ILE A 137 20.26 -7.79 4.37
CA ILE A 137 21.58 -8.00 3.76
C ILE A 137 22.43 -8.93 4.63
N TYR A 138 22.47 -8.72 5.94
CA TYR A 138 23.23 -9.57 6.87
C TYR A 138 22.81 -11.04 6.79
N ASN A 139 21.51 -11.31 6.84
CA ASN A 139 20.99 -12.67 6.69
C ASN A 139 21.20 -13.23 5.28
N GLY A 140 21.14 -12.39 4.25
CA GLY A 140 21.45 -12.78 2.87
C GLY A 140 22.87 -13.32 2.72
N ILE A 141 23.84 -12.67 3.37
CA ILE A 141 25.25 -13.08 3.37
C ILE A 141 25.47 -14.32 4.25
N LYS A 142 24.78 -14.43 5.39
CA LYS A 142 24.98 -15.53 6.35
C LYS A 142 24.33 -16.86 5.94
N LEU A 143 23.19 -16.81 5.25
CA LEU A 143 22.43 -18.01 4.84
C LEU A 143 22.61 -18.39 3.36
N ASP A 144 23.50 -17.70 2.63
CA ASP A 144 23.75 -17.92 1.20
C ASP A 144 22.46 -17.90 0.35
N ASN A 145 21.56 -16.96 0.65
CA ASN A 145 20.22 -16.85 0.02
C ASN A 145 20.24 -16.32 -1.43
N GLY A 146 21.39 -16.42 -2.11
CA GLY A 146 21.59 -15.97 -3.49
C GLY A 146 21.88 -14.48 -3.63
N ILE A 147 22.76 -14.15 -4.57
CA ILE A 147 23.23 -12.78 -4.88
C ILE A 147 22.06 -11.82 -5.18
N GLY A 148 20.98 -12.33 -5.78
CA GLY A 148 19.80 -11.52 -6.13
C GLY A 148 19.08 -10.90 -4.92
N ALA A 149 19.01 -11.59 -3.78
CA ALA A 149 18.38 -11.06 -2.57
C ALA A 149 19.19 -9.89 -1.98
N ILE A 150 20.52 -10.00 -2.02
CA ILE A 150 21.44 -8.96 -1.55
C ILE A 150 21.34 -7.71 -2.43
N ILE A 151 21.39 -7.87 -3.75
CA ILE A 151 21.26 -6.76 -4.72
C ILE A 151 19.92 -6.05 -4.53
N THR A 152 18.82 -6.79 -4.37
CA THR A 152 17.49 -6.21 -4.16
C THR A 152 17.44 -5.34 -2.91
N ASN A 153 17.99 -5.82 -1.79
CA ASN A 153 18.02 -5.04 -0.55
C ASN A 153 18.89 -3.78 -0.67
N ILE A 154 20.03 -3.85 -1.37
CA ILE A 154 20.89 -2.68 -1.64
C ILE A 154 20.14 -1.62 -2.45
N ILE A 155 19.45 -2.03 -3.52
CA ILE A 155 18.63 -1.12 -4.35
C ILE A 155 17.51 -0.50 -3.51
N LEU A 156 16.83 -1.28 -2.67
CA LEU A 156 15.78 -0.78 -1.80
C LEU A 156 16.31 0.21 -0.76
N ILE A 157 17.51 -0.01 -0.20
CA ILE A 157 18.17 0.96 0.71
C ILE A 157 18.48 2.26 -0.05
N ALA A 158 19.03 2.18 -1.25
CA ALA A 158 19.34 3.36 -2.06
C ALA A 158 18.08 4.18 -2.35
N LEU A 159 16.99 3.53 -2.78
CA LEU A 159 15.69 4.17 -2.97
C LEU A 159 15.20 4.80 -1.66
N THR A 160 15.24 4.06 -0.57
CA THR A 160 14.81 4.50 0.77
C THR A 160 15.56 5.76 1.22
N LEU A 161 16.88 5.82 1.04
CA LEU A 161 17.69 6.98 1.38
C LEU A 161 17.40 8.19 0.48
N ILE A 162 17.34 7.97 -0.85
CA ILE A 162 17.03 9.03 -1.83
C ILE A 162 15.68 9.67 -1.48
N PHE A 163 14.67 8.87 -1.16
CA PHE A 163 13.34 9.38 -0.85
C PHE A 163 13.18 9.93 0.56
N GLY A 164 13.88 9.37 1.55
CA GLY A 164 13.97 9.98 2.87
C GLY A 164 14.48 11.43 2.79
N ILE A 165 15.51 11.67 1.97
CA ILE A 165 16.11 12.99 1.76
C ILE A 165 15.24 13.88 0.86
N TYR A 166 14.76 13.36 -0.26
CA TYR A 166 13.93 14.11 -1.21
C TYR A 166 12.57 14.49 -0.62
N GLY A 167 11.92 13.57 0.10
CA GLY A 167 10.65 13.81 0.79
C GLY A 167 10.74 14.93 1.81
N GLN A 168 11.87 15.03 2.53
CA GLN A 168 12.13 16.14 3.46
C GLN A 168 12.43 17.46 2.75
N LYS A 169 13.11 17.45 1.59
CA LYS A 169 13.53 18.67 0.89
C LYS A 169 12.47 19.28 -0.03
N LYS A 170 11.72 18.47 -0.80
CA LYS A 170 10.83 18.96 -1.88
C LYS A 170 9.44 19.38 -1.38
N LEU A 171 9.09 19.09 -0.13
CA LEU A 171 7.73 19.23 0.36
C LEU A 171 7.71 19.95 1.71
N LYS A 172 7.81 21.28 1.67
CA LYS A 172 7.57 22.13 2.85
C LYS A 172 6.08 22.02 3.24
N GLY A 173 5.76 21.66 4.50
CA GLY A 173 4.38 21.54 5.02
C GLY A 173 3.84 20.11 5.18
N ASN A 174 2.55 19.88 4.91
CA ASN A 174 1.75 18.64 5.18
C ASN A 174 2.31 17.31 4.57
N ALA A 175 3.49 17.34 3.97
CA ALA A 175 4.19 16.23 3.33
C ALA A 175 4.35 15.01 4.23
N ASN A 176 4.79 15.22 5.47
CA ASN A 176 5.05 14.13 6.41
C ASN A 176 3.74 13.41 6.75
N SER A 177 2.63 14.15 6.85
CA SER A 177 1.29 13.57 7.06
C SER A 177 0.84 12.72 5.88
N VAL A 178 1.16 13.13 4.65
CA VAL A 178 0.89 12.35 3.43
C VAL A 178 1.71 11.06 3.41
N VAL A 179 3.00 11.15 3.77
CA VAL A 179 3.89 9.99 3.82
C VAL A 179 3.39 8.97 4.85
N ILE A 180 3.08 9.40 6.08
CA ILE A 180 2.59 8.49 7.12
C ILE A 180 1.26 7.85 6.70
N ALA A 181 0.37 8.61 6.06
CA ALA A 181 -0.87 8.08 5.50
C ALA A 181 -0.64 7.06 4.38
N ALA A 182 0.37 7.28 3.52
CA ALA A 182 0.73 6.34 2.48
C ALA A 182 1.31 5.03 3.04
N ILE A 183 2.19 5.12 4.04
CA ILE A 183 2.76 3.96 4.74
C ILE A 183 1.66 3.15 5.42
N LEU A 184 0.85 3.77 6.27
CA LEU A 184 -0.19 3.08 7.04
C LEU A 184 -1.34 2.59 6.14
N GLY A 185 -1.69 3.34 5.08
CA GLY A 185 -2.64 2.90 4.07
C GLY A 185 -2.15 1.65 3.33
N THR A 186 -0.87 1.60 2.97
CA THR A 186 -0.25 0.43 2.33
C THR A 186 -0.22 -0.78 3.27
N LEU A 187 0.23 -0.58 4.51
CA LEU A 187 0.24 -1.63 5.54
C LEU A 187 -1.16 -2.19 5.81
N THR A 188 -2.19 -1.37 5.78
CA THR A 188 -3.59 -1.82 5.95
C THR A 188 -3.97 -2.87 4.91
N ASN A 189 -3.51 -2.71 3.67
CA ASN A 189 -3.72 -3.71 2.62
C ASN A 189 -2.96 -5.00 2.92
N THR A 190 -1.64 -4.90 3.07
CA THR A 190 -0.75 -6.06 3.21
C THR A 190 -1.11 -6.87 4.45
N VAL A 191 -1.25 -6.21 5.60
CA VAL A 191 -1.62 -6.86 6.88
C VAL A 191 -3.04 -7.37 6.82
N GLY A 192 -3.99 -6.57 6.34
CA GLY A 192 -5.41 -6.96 6.28
C GLY A 192 -5.63 -8.21 5.42
N VAL A 193 -5.07 -8.21 4.21
CA VAL A 193 -5.18 -9.35 3.28
C VAL A 193 -4.53 -10.59 3.84
N LEU A 194 -3.27 -10.50 4.26
CA LEU A 194 -2.51 -11.67 4.68
C LEU A 194 -3.02 -12.25 6.00
N SER A 195 -3.49 -11.40 6.92
CA SER A 195 -4.13 -11.88 8.15
C SER A 195 -5.42 -12.64 7.84
N MET A 196 -6.27 -12.13 6.95
CA MET A 196 -7.49 -12.82 6.56
C MET A 196 -7.19 -14.12 5.80
N ILE A 197 -6.17 -14.12 4.93
CA ILE A 197 -5.72 -15.36 4.28
C ILE A 197 -5.26 -16.37 5.33
N TYR A 198 -4.44 -15.95 6.30
CA TYR A 198 -3.96 -16.83 7.37
C TYR A 198 -5.10 -17.47 8.15
N PHE A 199 -6.05 -16.67 8.63
CA PHE A 199 -7.14 -17.17 9.49
C PHE A 199 -8.20 -17.97 8.74
N ILE A 200 -8.50 -17.62 7.50
CA ILE A 200 -9.62 -18.24 6.77
C ILE A 200 -9.12 -19.38 5.87
N HIS A 201 -8.00 -19.19 5.15
CA HIS A 201 -7.57 -20.06 4.05
C HIS A 201 -6.09 -20.47 4.13
N GLY A 202 -5.43 -20.32 5.28
CA GLY A 202 -3.96 -20.35 5.40
C GLY A 202 -3.31 -21.62 4.85
N GLU A 203 -3.78 -22.80 5.27
CA GLU A 203 -3.25 -24.09 4.81
C GLU A 203 -3.47 -24.30 3.30
N LYS A 204 -4.68 -24.01 2.81
CA LYS A 204 -5.00 -24.15 1.38
C LYS A 204 -4.19 -23.17 0.52
N PHE A 205 -3.96 -21.96 1.01
CA PHE A 205 -3.17 -20.95 0.32
C PHE A 205 -1.72 -21.41 0.16
N VAL A 206 -1.12 -21.91 1.24
CA VAL A 206 0.27 -22.40 1.25
C VAL A 206 0.42 -23.67 0.42
N LYS A 207 -0.56 -24.59 0.49
CA LYS A 207 -0.63 -25.75 -0.39
C LYS A 207 -0.75 -25.35 -1.86
N GLY A 208 -1.53 -24.32 -2.17
CA GLY A 208 -1.67 -23.75 -3.51
C GLY A 208 -0.37 -23.11 -4.05
N LEU A 209 0.52 -22.68 -3.16
CA LEU A 209 1.88 -22.24 -3.50
C LEU A 209 2.87 -23.41 -3.68
N GLY A 210 2.42 -24.67 -3.50
CA GLY A 210 3.29 -25.85 -3.54
C GLY A 210 4.21 -25.99 -2.31
N GLN A 211 3.86 -25.35 -1.20
CA GLN A 211 4.65 -25.32 0.02
C GLN A 211 4.01 -26.16 1.14
N ASN A 212 4.80 -26.50 2.18
CA ASN A 212 4.30 -27.26 3.32
C ASN A 212 3.25 -26.45 4.12
N PRO A 213 1.99 -26.92 4.26
CA PRO A 213 0.95 -26.27 5.05
C PRO A 213 1.34 -25.97 6.51
N ASP A 214 2.18 -26.80 7.13
CA ASP A 214 2.64 -26.61 8.51
C ASP A 214 3.46 -25.31 8.67
N MET A 215 4.04 -24.83 7.57
CA MET A 215 4.79 -23.58 7.52
C MET A 215 3.93 -22.36 7.19
N ALA A 216 2.59 -22.48 7.19
CA ALA A 216 1.69 -21.42 6.74
C ALA A 216 1.96 -20.06 7.41
N ARG A 217 2.17 -20.05 8.72
CA ARG A 217 2.50 -18.82 9.47
C ARG A 217 3.77 -18.17 8.94
N LYS A 218 4.85 -18.94 8.79
CA LYS A 218 6.17 -18.45 8.36
C LYS A 218 6.12 -17.93 6.93
N ILE A 219 5.45 -18.64 6.04
CA ILE A 219 5.35 -18.30 4.62
C ILE A 219 4.50 -17.04 4.42
N ILE A 220 3.29 -16.99 5.01
CA ILE A 220 2.40 -15.84 4.86
C ILE A 220 3.02 -14.57 5.46
N PHE A 221 3.63 -14.69 6.64
CA PHE A 221 4.34 -13.57 7.25
C PHE A 221 5.55 -13.13 6.42
N GLY A 222 6.31 -14.09 5.88
CA GLY A 222 7.40 -13.83 4.96
C GLY A 222 6.96 -13.04 3.73
N ILE A 223 5.88 -13.48 3.06
CA ILE A 223 5.28 -12.78 1.90
C ILE A 223 4.93 -11.33 2.25
N GLY A 224 4.34 -11.11 3.43
CA GLY A 224 3.96 -9.78 3.90
C GLY A 224 5.15 -8.84 4.06
N ILE A 225 6.26 -9.36 4.57
CA ILE A 225 7.47 -8.55 4.72
C ILE A 225 8.15 -8.31 3.37
N THR A 226 8.31 -9.35 2.56
CA THR A 226 9.03 -9.26 1.28
C THR A 226 8.31 -8.36 0.28
N ASN A 227 6.98 -8.36 0.26
CA ASN A 227 6.19 -7.51 -0.63
C ASN A 227 5.87 -6.16 0.01
N GLY A 228 5.59 -6.12 1.32
CA GLY A 228 5.13 -4.92 2.00
C GLY A 228 6.15 -3.79 2.00
N ILE A 229 7.45 -4.09 2.07
CA ILE A 229 8.49 -3.05 2.10
C ILE A 229 8.62 -2.34 0.75
N PRO A 230 8.82 -3.05 -0.38
CA PRO A 230 8.76 -2.41 -1.69
C PRO A 230 7.46 -1.64 -1.94
N GLU A 231 6.32 -2.20 -1.55
CA GLU A 231 5.01 -1.53 -1.68
C GLU A 231 4.97 -0.21 -0.90
N ILE A 232 5.48 -0.19 0.34
CA ILE A 232 5.54 1.02 1.17
C ILE A 232 6.43 2.07 0.52
N ILE A 233 7.62 1.68 0.05
CA ILE A 233 8.58 2.61 -0.57
C ILE A 233 7.94 3.22 -1.81
N ILE A 234 7.51 2.39 -2.76
CA ILE A 234 6.92 2.81 -4.03
C ILE A 234 5.61 3.59 -3.81
N GLY A 235 4.73 3.06 -2.96
CA GLY A 235 3.46 3.69 -2.61
C GLY A 235 3.66 5.07 -2.03
N THR A 236 4.59 5.22 -1.08
CA THR A 236 4.94 6.52 -0.50
C THR A 236 5.43 7.49 -1.56
N ILE A 237 6.31 7.05 -2.46
CA ILE A 237 6.86 7.90 -3.53
C ILE A 237 5.74 8.44 -4.42
N ILE A 238 4.90 7.56 -4.94
CA ILE A 238 3.87 7.94 -5.91
C ILE A 238 2.79 8.79 -5.22
N VAL A 239 2.26 8.35 -4.08
CA VAL A 239 1.22 9.09 -3.34
C VAL A 239 1.71 10.50 -3.01
N THR A 240 2.93 10.61 -2.49
CA THR A 240 3.47 11.89 -2.06
C THR A 240 3.66 12.85 -3.24
N ASN A 241 4.23 12.38 -4.36
CA ASN A 241 4.40 13.20 -5.56
C ASN A 241 3.06 13.62 -6.18
N VAL A 242 2.09 12.70 -6.26
CA VAL A 242 0.77 12.99 -6.83
C VAL A 242 0.02 13.99 -5.96
N VAL A 243 -0.02 13.79 -4.65
CA VAL A 243 -0.70 14.71 -3.72
C VAL A 243 -0.02 16.09 -3.72
N ALA A 244 1.30 16.15 -3.80
CA ALA A 244 2.03 17.40 -3.92
C ALA A 244 1.70 18.15 -5.22
N ALA A 245 1.68 17.44 -6.35
CA ALA A 245 1.32 18.02 -7.64
C ALA A 245 -0.12 18.55 -7.65
N LEU A 246 -1.04 17.85 -7.01
CA LEU A 246 -2.45 18.26 -6.92
C LEU A 246 -2.65 19.44 -5.96
N ASN A 247 -1.96 19.47 -4.82
CA ASN A 247 -2.05 20.59 -3.88
C ASN A 247 -1.40 21.88 -4.42
N ASN A 248 -0.31 21.77 -5.20
CA ASN A 248 0.35 22.93 -5.79
C ASN A 248 -0.43 23.56 -6.95
N ARG A 249 -1.40 22.86 -7.54
CA ARG A 249 -2.28 23.38 -8.61
C ARG A 249 -3.52 24.11 -8.09
N VAL A 250 -3.77 24.13 -6.77
CA VAL A 250 -4.96 24.76 -6.15
C VAL A 250 -4.60 26.09 -5.47
N LYS A 251 -3.51 26.74 -5.90
CA LYS A 251 -3.24 28.14 -5.53
C LYS A 251 -3.89 29.09 -6.53
#